data_AF-A0A822AG47-F1
#
_entry.id   AF-A0A822AG47-F1
#
_cell.length_a   1.000
_cell.length_b   1.000
_cell.length_c   1.000
_cell.angle_alpha   90.00
_cell.angle_beta   90.00
_cell.angle_gamma   90.00
#
_symmetry.space_group_name_H-M   'P 1'
#
loop_
_entity.id
_entity.type
_entity.pdbx_description
1 polymer ?
#
loop_
_entity_poly.entity_id
_entity_poly.type
_entity_poly.pdbx_seq_one_letter_code
_entity_poly.pdbx_strand_id
1 'polypeptide(L)'
;MAQITLSLLLTFLMRFFEPCSSMPTWHAWLLAIATIVIPLFASLTIHRYFYQSDMYALQISVAYAGLVYRKIAPLLTIFITIVFWHFVKYIAFIAMGFSVSFLLIQSLYSRIFIRLRTKILRITDERIKIISEIIKSMRIVKMYCWETAFSKRIYLIRKHEILQYTLYALYECIQMVFSNNFIPISLLLMFGTMWLFNIRFDTNFFAIAACILSFMRLYVIEYFSLGTQFISNYLAARKRIESFLLLDECDRDNRLLSSSLSQDLEMLSSNEMKMVNDNIEKNIQNGLFALKNIIFDAHPSDLICIIGPVGSGKSSLLQTLTGEIAYFDGKIRLHGSYCYVPQEAWIFSSTVKNNVLFGKEYNQNLFQSVVNVTALDTVG
;
A
#
# COMPACT_ATOMS: atom_id res chain seq x y z
N MET A 1 10.06 6.00 -28.20
CA MET A 1 10.67 5.68 -29.51
C MET A 1 9.82 6.14 -30.69
N ALA A 2 8.60 5.62 -30.87
CA ALA A 2 7.75 5.96 -32.02
C ALA A 2 7.43 7.47 -32.19
N GLN A 3 7.30 8.21 -31.09
CA GLN A 3 7.07 9.67 -31.19
C GLN A 3 8.35 10.46 -31.50
N ILE A 4 9.55 9.94 -31.18
CA ILE A 4 10.84 10.55 -31.60
C ILE A 4 11.05 10.31 -33.09
N THR A 5 10.74 9.10 -33.58
CA THR A 5 10.77 8.83 -35.02
C THR A 5 9.75 9.68 -35.77
N LEU A 6 8.57 9.92 -35.18
CA LEU A 6 7.56 10.81 -35.75
C LEU A 6 8.07 12.24 -35.93
N SER A 7 8.74 12.81 -34.92
CA SER A 7 9.25 14.18 -35.02
C SER A 7 10.41 14.31 -36.00
N LEU A 8 11.26 13.29 -36.12
CA LEU A 8 12.28 13.23 -37.17
C LEU A 8 11.65 13.13 -38.57
N LEU A 9 10.65 12.26 -38.75
CA LEU A 9 9.92 12.13 -40.02
C LEU A 9 9.20 13.43 -40.40
N LEU A 10 8.57 14.11 -39.44
CA LEU A 10 7.95 15.41 -39.65
C LEU A 10 8.98 16.46 -40.05
N THR A 11 10.17 16.43 -39.46
CA THR A 11 11.27 17.35 -39.81
C THR A 11 11.74 17.12 -41.26
N PHE A 12 11.91 15.86 -41.66
CA PHE A 12 12.28 15.53 -43.04
C PHE A 12 11.18 15.92 -44.04
N LEU A 13 9.91 15.79 -43.64
CA LEU A 13 8.78 16.25 -44.43
C LEU A 13 8.74 17.79 -44.54
N MET A 14 9.05 18.53 -43.48
CA MET A 14 9.12 20.00 -43.52
C MET A 14 10.21 20.51 -44.48
N ARG A 15 11.35 19.81 -44.57
CA ARG A 15 12.42 20.10 -45.53
C ARG A 15 11.96 20.01 -46.99
N PHE A 16 10.96 19.20 -47.30
CA PHE A 16 10.39 19.13 -48.65
C PHE A 16 9.73 20.46 -49.07
N PHE A 17 9.15 21.18 -48.12
CA PHE A 17 8.43 22.44 -48.37
C PHE A 17 9.35 23.68 -48.39
N GLU A 18 10.66 23.52 -48.17
CA GLU A 18 11.61 24.62 -48.32
C GLU A 18 11.82 24.98 -49.81
N PRO A 19 11.93 26.28 -50.16
CA PRO A 19 11.97 26.74 -51.55
C PRO A 19 13.16 26.23 -52.39
N CYS A 20 14.15 25.57 -51.77
CA CYS A 20 15.33 25.00 -52.42
C CYS A 20 15.42 23.45 -52.32
N SER A 21 14.31 22.77 -52.04
CA SER A 21 14.27 21.30 -51.87
C SER A 21 14.52 20.54 -53.19
N SER A 22 15.50 19.64 -53.20
CA SER A 22 15.77 18.69 -54.29
C SER A 22 15.05 17.35 -54.13
N MET A 23 14.16 17.22 -53.13
CA MET A 23 13.53 15.95 -52.79
C MET A 23 12.40 15.61 -53.78
N PRO A 24 12.37 14.39 -54.36
CA PRO A 24 11.32 14.01 -55.29
C PRO A 24 9.98 13.75 -54.57
N THR A 25 8.86 14.01 -55.25
CA THR A 25 7.50 13.98 -54.69
C THR A 25 7.12 12.63 -54.06
N TRP A 26 7.55 11.51 -54.64
CA TRP A 26 7.25 10.18 -54.12
C TRP A 26 7.87 9.90 -52.74
N HIS A 27 9.05 10.47 -52.45
CA HIS A 27 9.67 10.36 -51.13
C HIS A 27 8.86 11.11 -50.07
N ALA A 28 8.29 12.28 -50.41
CA ALA A 28 7.44 13.04 -49.51
C ALA A 28 6.15 12.28 -49.16
N TRP A 29 5.51 11.64 -50.15
CA TRP A 29 4.35 10.76 -49.92
C TRP A 29 4.70 9.56 -49.00
N LEU A 30 5.86 8.94 -49.20
CA LEU A 30 6.32 7.84 -48.35
C LEU A 30 6.55 8.29 -46.90
N LEU A 31 7.19 9.45 -46.69
CA LEU A 31 7.37 10.05 -45.37
C LEU A 31 6.03 10.39 -44.71
N ALA A 32 5.07 10.93 -45.46
CA ALA A 32 3.73 11.24 -44.96
C ALA A 32 2.92 9.98 -44.57
N ILE A 33 3.09 8.87 -45.29
CA ILE A 33 2.48 7.59 -44.88
C ILE A 33 3.15 7.08 -43.60
N ALA A 34 4.47 7.18 -43.50
CA ALA A 34 5.21 6.74 -42.32
C ALA A 34 4.84 7.52 -41.06
N THR A 35 4.58 8.84 -41.16
CA THR A 35 4.11 9.65 -40.02
C THR A 35 2.72 9.24 -39.51
N ILE A 36 1.91 8.54 -40.30
CA ILE A 36 0.60 8.03 -39.88
C ILE A 36 0.72 6.61 -39.32
N VAL A 37 1.43 5.72 -40.03
CA VAL A 37 1.51 4.29 -39.68
C VAL A 37 2.26 4.05 -38.37
N ILE A 38 3.39 4.75 -38.16
CA ILE A 38 4.24 4.53 -36.99
C ILE A 38 3.53 4.88 -35.67
N PRO A 39 2.85 6.04 -35.53
CA PRO A 39 2.09 6.35 -34.32
C PRO A 39 0.89 5.42 -34.10
N LEU A 40 0.23 4.95 -35.16
CA LEU A 40 -0.90 4.04 -35.06
C LEU A 40 -0.44 2.69 -34.50
N PHE A 41 0.63 2.12 -35.06
CA PHE A 41 1.24 0.90 -34.53
C PHE A 41 1.72 1.09 -33.08
N ALA A 42 2.37 2.22 -32.79
CA ALA A 42 2.82 2.53 -31.43
C ALA A 42 1.65 2.59 -30.43
N SER A 43 0.55 3.25 -30.80
CA SER A 43 -0.65 3.34 -29.97
C SER A 43 -1.20 1.95 -29.64
N LEU A 44 -1.32 1.07 -30.64
CA LEU A 44 -1.77 -0.31 -30.44
C LEU A 44 -0.85 -1.09 -29.48
N THR A 45 0.47 -0.98 -29.65
CA THR A 45 1.43 -1.66 -28.75
C THR A 45 1.39 -1.11 -27.33
N ILE A 46 1.26 0.21 -27.16
CA ILE A 46 1.21 0.89 -25.86
C ILE A 46 -0.08 0.50 -25.12
N HIS A 47 -1.23 0.50 -25.79
CA HIS A 47 -2.49 0.09 -25.17
C HIS A 47 -2.47 -1.37 -24.74
N ARG A 48 -1.96 -2.28 -25.59
CA ARG A 48 -1.79 -3.69 -25.23
C ARG A 48 -0.84 -3.85 -24.03
N TYR A 49 0.23 -3.07 -24.00
CA TYR A 49 1.17 -3.05 -22.89
C TYR A 49 0.53 -2.59 -21.59
N PHE A 50 -0.22 -1.48 -21.59
CA PHE A 50 -0.92 -1.00 -20.38
C PHE A 50 -1.96 -2.00 -19.90
N TYR A 51 -2.74 -2.58 -20.81
CA TYR A 51 -3.70 -3.63 -20.46
C TYR A 51 -3.04 -4.83 -19.77
N GLN A 52 -1.91 -5.33 -20.32
CA GLN A 52 -1.16 -6.41 -19.70
C GLN A 52 -0.56 -5.98 -18.35
N SER A 53 0.02 -4.79 -18.27
CA SER A 53 0.56 -4.23 -17.03
C SER A 53 -0.50 -4.16 -15.94
N ASP A 54 -1.72 -3.72 -16.25
CA ASP A 54 -2.81 -3.60 -15.29
C ASP A 54 -3.35 -4.98 -14.86
N MET A 55 -3.44 -5.95 -15.77
CA MET A 55 -3.82 -7.33 -15.44
C MET A 55 -2.80 -8.00 -14.51
N TYR A 56 -1.51 -7.79 -14.74
CA TYR A 56 -0.44 -8.34 -13.91
C TYR A 56 -0.07 -7.46 -12.71
N ALA A 57 -0.70 -6.29 -12.54
CA ALA A 57 -0.34 -5.31 -11.52
C ALA A 57 -0.45 -5.90 -10.10
N LEU A 58 -1.37 -6.82 -9.86
CA LEU A 58 -1.52 -7.44 -8.53
C LEU A 58 -0.39 -8.42 -8.18
N GLN A 59 0.24 -9.06 -9.18
CA GLN A 59 1.24 -10.10 -8.97
C GLN A 59 2.69 -9.62 -9.16
N ILE A 60 2.90 -8.60 -9.99
CA ILE A 60 4.24 -8.24 -10.51
C ILE A 60 4.55 -6.72 -10.37
N SER A 61 3.56 -5.86 -10.04
CA SER A 61 3.71 -4.39 -10.12
C SER A 61 4.90 -3.83 -9.36
N VAL A 62 5.22 -4.37 -8.19
CA VAL A 62 6.31 -3.86 -7.34
C VAL A 62 7.68 -4.13 -7.97
N ALA A 63 7.93 -5.39 -8.35
CA ALA A 63 9.20 -5.81 -8.93
C ALA A 63 9.40 -5.14 -10.31
N TYR A 64 8.33 -5.03 -11.07
CA TYR A 64 8.33 -4.42 -12.39
C TYR A 64 8.45 -2.90 -12.36
N ALA A 65 7.71 -2.20 -11.48
CA ALA A 65 7.88 -0.77 -11.29
C ALA A 65 9.31 -0.45 -10.82
N GLY A 66 9.85 -1.25 -9.90
CA GLY A 66 11.25 -1.15 -9.48
C GLY A 66 12.22 -1.31 -10.67
N LEU A 67 12.00 -2.28 -11.55
CA LEU A 67 12.85 -2.54 -12.71
C LEU A 67 12.75 -1.45 -13.79
N VAL A 68 11.53 -1.01 -14.11
CA VAL A 68 11.27 0.05 -15.10
C VAL A 68 11.86 1.38 -14.63
N TYR A 69 11.56 1.79 -13.40
CA TYR A 69 12.03 3.09 -12.90
C TYR A 69 13.53 3.09 -12.56
N ARG A 70 14.11 1.97 -12.11
CA ARG A 70 15.53 1.92 -11.72
C ARG A 70 16.47 1.62 -12.89
N LYS A 71 16.06 0.82 -13.88
CA LYS A 71 16.94 0.41 -14.98
C LYS A 71 16.53 0.97 -16.33
N ILE A 72 15.24 0.94 -16.68
CA ILE A 72 14.80 1.33 -18.03
C ILE A 72 14.78 2.86 -18.19
N ALA A 73 14.35 3.60 -17.18
CA ALA A 73 14.35 5.06 -17.20
C ALA A 73 15.74 5.69 -17.44
N PRO A 74 16.82 5.33 -16.71
CA PRO A 74 18.16 5.88 -16.98
C PRO A 74 18.73 5.44 -18.34
N LEU A 75 18.42 4.21 -18.81
CA LEU A 75 18.82 3.79 -20.14
C LEU A 75 18.14 4.62 -21.24
N LEU A 76 16.85 4.92 -21.07
CA LEU A 76 16.11 5.80 -21.97
C LEU A 76 16.64 7.23 -21.94
N THR A 77 16.98 7.78 -20.76
CA THR A 77 17.55 9.14 -20.70
C THR A 77 18.91 9.20 -21.38
N ILE A 78 19.79 8.21 -21.17
CA ILE A 78 21.07 8.12 -21.88
C ILE A 78 20.86 8.04 -23.39
N PHE A 79 19.91 7.22 -23.85
CA PHE A 79 19.60 7.11 -25.28
C PHE A 79 19.11 8.44 -25.87
N ILE A 80 18.17 9.12 -25.21
CA ILE A 80 17.66 10.42 -25.66
C ILE A 80 18.79 11.46 -25.65
N THR A 81 19.69 11.38 -24.68
CA THR A 81 20.89 12.24 -24.58
C THR A 81 21.81 12.03 -25.80
N ILE A 82 22.08 10.78 -26.19
CA ILE A 82 22.89 10.46 -27.38
C ILE A 82 22.22 10.98 -28.67
N VAL A 83 20.90 10.81 -28.80
CA VAL A 83 20.15 11.34 -29.95
C VAL A 83 20.23 12.87 -29.97
N PHE A 84 20.07 13.53 -28.83
CA PHE A 84 20.14 14.98 -28.72
C PHE A 84 21.52 15.51 -29.11
N TRP A 85 22.59 14.82 -28.70
CA TRP A 85 23.96 15.13 -29.12
C TRP A 85 24.15 15.07 -30.64
N HIS A 86 23.58 14.05 -31.30
CA HIS A 86 23.73 13.88 -32.74
C HIS A 86 23.10 15.03 -33.54
N PHE A 87 21.94 15.53 -33.12
CA PHE A 87 21.23 16.61 -33.83
C PHE A 87 21.67 18.02 -33.44
N VAL A 88 21.96 18.24 -32.14
CA VAL A 88 22.16 19.59 -31.57
C VAL A 88 23.63 19.89 -31.27
N LYS A 89 24.52 18.90 -31.41
CA LYS A 89 25.97 18.99 -31.17
C LYS A 89 26.26 19.55 -29.77
N TYR A 90 27.28 20.40 -29.63
CA TYR A 90 27.79 20.90 -28.35
C TYR A 90 26.76 21.68 -27.51
N ILE A 91 25.78 22.33 -28.15
CA ILE A 91 24.73 23.11 -27.45
C ILE A 91 23.84 22.19 -26.60
N ALA A 92 23.76 20.91 -26.96
CA ALA A 92 23.00 19.90 -26.24
C ALA A 92 23.46 19.75 -24.77
N PHE A 93 24.75 19.96 -24.49
CA PHE A 93 25.29 19.83 -23.12
C PHE A 93 24.70 20.84 -22.14
N ILE A 94 24.36 22.05 -22.59
CA ILE A 94 23.80 23.08 -21.71
C ILE A 94 22.40 22.68 -21.25
N ALA A 95 21.55 22.25 -22.19
CA ALA A 95 20.22 21.75 -21.90
C ALA A 95 20.25 20.43 -21.10
N MET A 96 21.20 19.53 -21.38
CA MET A 96 21.40 18.32 -20.59
C MET A 96 21.84 18.65 -19.15
N GLY A 97 22.80 19.55 -18.98
CA GLY A 97 23.25 20.01 -17.68
C GLY A 97 22.12 20.63 -16.86
N PHE A 98 21.28 21.43 -17.50
CA PHE A 98 20.06 21.96 -16.89
C PHE A 98 19.05 20.86 -16.53
N SER A 99 18.87 19.84 -17.38
CA SER A 99 17.97 18.72 -17.07
C SER A 99 18.45 17.88 -15.88
N VAL A 100 19.76 17.67 -15.76
CA VAL A 100 20.36 16.93 -14.64
C VAL A 100 20.29 17.75 -13.34
N SER A 101 20.57 19.05 -13.39
CA SER A 101 20.42 19.90 -12.20
C SER A 101 18.95 19.97 -11.75
N PHE A 102 18.01 20.03 -12.69
CA PHE A 102 16.59 19.99 -12.41
C PHE A 102 16.14 18.67 -11.77
N LEU A 103 16.66 17.53 -12.24
CA LEU A 103 16.44 16.21 -11.59
C LEU A 103 16.88 16.19 -10.13
N LEU A 104 18.06 16.74 -9.83
CA LEU A 104 18.58 16.79 -8.47
C LEU A 104 17.66 17.61 -7.56
N ILE A 105 17.22 18.79 -8.03
CA ILE A 105 16.25 19.63 -7.32
C ILE A 105 14.94 18.87 -7.10
N GLN A 106 14.44 18.18 -8.11
CA GLN A 106 13.22 17.39 -8.03
C GLN A 106 13.33 16.22 -7.04
N SER A 107 14.52 15.60 -6.92
CA SER A 107 14.76 14.55 -5.93
C SER A 107 14.74 15.05 -4.48
N LEU A 108 15.12 16.31 -4.24
CA LEU A 108 14.98 16.94 -2.92
C LEU A 108 13.52 17.25 -2.64
N TYR A 109 12.81 17.78 -3.64
CA TYR A 109 11.38 18.06 -3.56
C TYR A 109 10.56 16.80 -3.25
N SER A 110 10.88 15.66 -3.89
CA SER A 110 10.17 14.40 -3.67
C SER A 110 10.28 13.90 -2.22
N ARG A 111 11.39 14.16 -1.52
CA ARG A 111 11.52 13.82 -0.08
C ARG A 111 10.54 14.60 0.78
N ILE A 112 10.33 15.89 0.49
CA ILE A 112 9.38 16.74 1.21
C ILE A 112 7.96 16.27 0.91
N PHE A 113 7.66 16.00 -0.36
CA PHE A 113 6.37 15.48 -0.81
C PHE A 113 6.01 14.17 -0.09
N ILE A 114 6.94 13.22 0.01
CA ILE A 114 6.75 11.96 0.73
C ILE A 114 6.41 12.21 2.22
N ARG A 115 7.13 13.11 2.89
CA ARG A 115 6.87 13.45 4.30
C ARG A 115 5.48 14.03 4.50
N LEU A 116 5.04 14.97 3.65
CA LEU A 116 3.71 15.55 3.71
C LEU A 116 2.62 14.48 3.53
N ARG A 117 2.78 13.60 2.52
CA ARG A 117 1.83 12.52 2.24
C ARG A 117 1.73 11.51 3.39
N THR A 118 2.87 11.11 3.97
CA THR A 118 2.86 10.20 5.14
C THR A 118 2.19 10.82 6.36
N LYS A 119 2.35 12.13 6.58
CA LYS A 119 1.67 12.84 7.67
C LYS A 119 0.16 12.90 7.46
N ILE A 120 -0.29 13.15 6.23
CA ILE A 120 -1.71 13.09 5.86
C ILE A 120 -2.30 11.72 6.16
N LEU A 121 -1.65 10.65 5.68
CA LEU A 121 -2.13 9.27 5.89
C LEU A 121 -2.30 8.92 7.38
N ARG A 122 -1.36 9.34 8.23
CA ARG A 122 -1.48 9.12 9.69
C ARG A 122 -2.71 9.80 10.30
N ILE A 123 -2.97 11.06 9.94
CA ILE A 123 -4.12 11.81 10.46
C ILE A 123 -5.44 11.19 9.95
N THR A 124 -5.47 10.79 8.67
CA THR A 124 -6.64 10.12 8.09
C THR A 124 -6.92 8.79 8.79
N ASP A 125 -5.89 7.99 9.10
CA ASP A 125 -6.03 6.73 9.84
C ASP A 125 -6.57 6.96 11.26
N GLU A 126 -6.06 7.97 11.99
CA GLU A 126 -6.58 8.36 13.31
C GLU A 126 -8.07 8.76 13.25
N ARG A 127 -8.45 9.55 12.24
CA ARG A 127 -9.84 9.96 12.03
C ARG A 127 -10.74 8.75 11.78
N ILE A 128 -10.32 7.84 10.90
CA ILE A 128 -11.10 6.63 10.57
C ILE A 128 -11.23 5.74 11.80
N LYS A 129 -10.17 5.59 12.60
CA LYS A 129 -10.21 4.84 13.87
C LYS A 129 -11.27 5.40 14.82
N ILE A 130 -11.25 6.71 15.09
CA ILE A 130 -12.21 7.36 15.99
C ILE A 130 -13.65 7.22 15.46
N ILE A 131 -13.86 7.40 14.15
CA ILE A 131 -15.17 7.22 13.53
C ILE A 131 -15.66 5.77 13.71
N SER A 132 -14.78 4.78 13.53
CA SER A 132 -15.11 3.37 13.74
C SER A 132 -15.51 3.09 15.19
N GLU A 133 -14.78 3.63 16.17
CA GLU A 133 -15.10 3.50 17.60
C GLU A 133 -16.46 4.13 17.97
N ILE A 134 -16.77 5.31 17.40
CA ILE A 134 -18.06 6.01 17.62
C ILE A 134 -19.22 5.22 17.01
N ILE A 135 -19.07 4.70 15.78
CA ILE A 135 -20.13 3.94 15.11
C ILE A 135 -20.44 2.66 15.90
N LYS A 136 -19.40 1.96 16.39
CA LYS A 136 -19.57 0.77 17.25
C LYS A 136 -20.36 1.08 18.53
N SER A 137 -20.28 2.31 19.03
CA SER A 137 -20.92 2.76 20.27
C SER A 137 -22.10 3.73 20.07
N MET A 138 -22.71 3.77 18.87
CA MET A 138 -23.68 4.80 18.50
C MET A 138 -24.91 4.87 19.42
N ARG A 139 -25.36 3.73 19.95
CA ARG A 139 -26.49 3.69 20.90
C ARG A 139 -26.22 4.50 22.18
N ILE A 140 -25.01 4.38 22.72
CA ILE A 140 -24.58 5.12 23.92
C ILE A 140 -24.48 6.61 23.60
N VAL A 141 -23.90 6.95 22.45
CA VAL A 141 -23.78 8.34 21.99
C VAL A 141 -25.15 9.02 21.90
N LYS A 142 -26.15 8.31 21.35
CA LYS A 142 -27.55 8.77 21.28
C LYS A 142 -28.19 8.92 22.66
N MET A 143 -27.99 7.94 23.54
CA MET A 143 -28.55 7.95 24.91
C MET A 143 -28.08 9.16 25.73
N TYR A 144 -26.81 9.54 25.59
CA TYR A 144 -26.24 10.70 26.29
C TYR A 144 -26.28 12.01 25.49
N CYS A 145 -26.88 12.02 24.29
CA CYS A 145 -26.91 13.17 23.38
C CYS A 145 -25.51 13.75 23.08
N TRP A 146 -24.46 12.90 23.03
CA TRP A 146 -23.06 13.31 22.83
C TRP A 146 -22.67 13.58 21.37
N GLU A 147 -23.64 13.61 20.48
CA GLU A 147 -23.44 13.75 19.03
C GLU A 147 -22.68 15.02 18.67
N THR A 148 -23.05 16.14 19.29
CA THR A 148 -22.41 17.44 19.07
C THR A 148 -20.97 17.46 19.57
N ALA A 149 -20.70 16.83 20.72
CA ALA A 149 -19.36 16.72 21.29
C ALA A 149 -18.44 15.89 20.38
N PHE A 150 -18.89 14.71 19.94
CA PHE A 150 -18.13 13.85 19.02
C PHE A 150 -17.96 14.48 17.64
N SER A 151 -19.01 15.11 17.10
CA SER A 151 -18.95 15.85 15.84
C SER A 151 -17.91 16.96 15.89
N LYS A 152 -17.87 17.74 16.99
CA LYS A 152 -16.87 18.79 17.20
C LYS A 152 -15.45 18.21 17.26
N ARG A 153 -15.25 17.07 17.92
CA ARG A 153 -13.95 16.37 17.97
C ARG A 153 -13.49 15.93 16.59
N ILE A 154 -14.37 15.30 15.79
CA ILE A 154 -14.07 14.88 14.41
C ILE A 154 -13.75 16.11 13.54
N TYR A 155 -14.51 17.20 13.71
CA TYR A 155 -14.28 18.45 12.98
C TYR A 155 -12.89 19.04 13.25
N LEU A 156 -12.42 19.04 14.50
CA LEU A 156 -11.07 19.52 14.83
C LEU A 156 -9.99 18.69 14.14
N ILE A 157 -10.12 17.36 14.15
CA ILE A 157 -9.19 16.46 13.44
C ILE A 157 -9.23 16.74 11.94
N ARG A 158 -10.44 16.86 11.36
CA ARG A 158 -10.63 17.16 9.94
C ARG A 158 -10.07 18.54 9.56
N LYS A 159 -10.14 19.54 10.44
CA LYS A 159 -9.54 20.86 10.20
C LYS A 159 -8.02 20.73 10.08
N HIS A 160 -7.37 19.97 10.96
CA HIS A 160 -5.93 19.69 10.86
C HIS A 160 -5.58 18.87 9.60
N GLU A 161 -6.41 17.89 9.24
CA GLU A 161 -6.27 17.08 8.02
C GLU A 161 -6.34 17.96 6.76
N ILE A 162 -7.36 18.80 6.64
CA ILE A 162 -7.55 19.71 5.51
C ILE A 162 -6.38 20.68 5.39
N LEU A 163 -5.86 21.23 6.49
CA LEU A 163 -4.68 22.09 6.44
C LEU A 163 -3.44 21.37 5.90
N GLN A 164 -3.26 20.09 6.19
CA GLN A 164 -2.16 19.32 5.59
C GLN A 164 -2.42 19.05 4.10
N TYR A 165 -3.67 18.77 3.71
CA TYR A 165 -4.04 18.62 2.31
C TYR A 165 -3.88 19.90 1.50
N THR A 166 -4.23 21.07 2.04
CA THR A 166 -4.03 22.34 1.35
C THR A 166 -2.55 22.65 1.17
N LEU A 167 -1.72 22.41 2.19
CA LEU A 167 -0.27 22.50 2.05
C LEU A 167 0.26 21.53 0.98
N TYR A 168 -0.19 20.28 0.98
CA TYR A 168 0.18 19.29 -0.03
C TYR A 168 -0.25 19.70 -1.45
N ALA A 169 -1.47 20.21 -1.63
CA ALA A 169 -1.98 20.69 -2.91
C ALA A 169 -1.21 21.91 -3.40
N LEU A 170 -0.86 22.85 -2.52
CA LEU A 170 0.01 23.98 -2.85
C LEU A 170 1.38 23.50 -3.35
N TYR A 171 1.94 22.49 -2.70
CA TYR A 171 3.16 21.84 -3.14
C TYR A 171 2.97 21.24 -4.55
N GLU A 172 1.92 20.45 -4.81
CA GLU A 172 1.64 19.90 -6.15
C GLU A 172 1.50 20.98 -7.21
N CYS A 173 0.81 22.09 -6.92
CA CYS A 173 0.73 23.23 -7.83
C CYS A 173 2.10 23.80 -8.16
N ILE A 174 2.95 24.01 -7.15
CA ILE A 174 4.33 24.48 -7.34
C ILE A 174 5.09 23.52 -8.26
N GLN A 175 4.96 22.21 -8.03
CA GLN A 175 5.60 21.20 -8.87
C GLN A 175 5.10 21.25 -10.32
N MET A 176 3.79 21.37 -10.53
CA MET A 176 3.21 21.48 -11.87
C MET A 176 3.72 22.72 -12.60
N VAL A 177 3.82 23.87 -11.91
CA VAL A 177 4.38 25.10 -12.48
C VAL A 177 5.84 24.91 -12.88
N PHE A 178 6.68 24.36 -12.01
CA PHE A 178 8.09 24.10 -12.34
C PHE A 178 8.25 23.10 -13.48
N SER A 179 7.47 22.02 -13.49
CA SER A 179 7.50 20.99 -14.54
C SER A 179 7.08 21.56 -15.91
N ASN A 180 5.99 22.34 -15.96
CA ASN A 180 5.51 22.92 -17.21
C ASN A 180 6.45 23.98 -17.77
N ASN A 181 7.14 24.73 -16.91
CA ASN A 181 8.10 25.76 -17.33
C ASN A 181 9.50 25.20 -17.68
N PHE A 182 9.73 23.89 -17.55
CA PHE A 182 11.02 23.27 -17.89
C PHE A 182 11.44 23.52 -19.36
N ILE A 183 10.53 23.27 -20.30
CA ILE A 183 10.79 23.40 -21.74
C ILE A 183 11.16 24.84 -22.14
N PRO A 184 10.36 25.89 -21.81
CA PRO A 184 10.69 27.25 -22.22
C PRO A 184 11.99 27.76 -21.58
N ILE A 185 12.28 27.41 -20.31
CA ILE A 185 13.54 27.80 -19.65
C ILE A 185 14.74 27.12 -20.32
N SER A 186 14.63 25.81 -20.61
CA SER A 186 15.70 25.07 -21.28
C SER A 186 15.96 25.61 -22.69
N LEU A 187 14.91 25.99 -23.43
CA LEU A 187 15.06 26.60 -24.75
C LEU A 187 15.70 27.99 -24.66
N LEU A 188 15.29 28.81 -23.69
CA LEU A 188 15.87 30.14 -23.47
C LEU A 188 17.37 30.05 -23.14
N LEU A 189 17.79 29.09 -22.31
CA LEU A 189 19.20 28.85 -22.03
C LEU A 189 19.97 28.45 -23.29
N MET A 190 19.43 27.51 -24.08
CA MET A 190 20.04 27.12 -25.34
C MET A 190 20.20 28.31 -26.28
N PHE A 191 19.15 29.10 -26.50
CA PHE A 191 19.20 30.27 -27.36
C PHE A 191 20.14 31.36 -26.85
N GLY A 192 20.13 31.63 -25.55
CA GLY A 192 21.04 32.60 -24.94
C GLY A 192 22.49 32.24 -25.20
N THR A 193 22.85 30.96 -25.07
CA THR A 193 24.21 30.51 -25.40
C THR A 193 24.52 30.55 -26.90
N MET A 194 23.58 30.21 -27.76
CA MET A 194 23.77 30.29 -29.21
C MET A 194 23.97 31.73 -29.69
N TRP A 195 23.24 32.67 -29.09
CA TRP A 195 23.39 34.10 -29.34
C TRP A 195 24.76 34.60 -28.88
N LEU A 196 25.21 34.21 -27.68
CA LEU A 196 26.53 34.58 -27.15
C LEU A 196 27.70 34.05 -28.01
N PHE A 197 27.57 32.83 -28.55
CA PHE A 197 28.60 32.20 -29.37
C PHE A 197 28.47 32.48 -30.88
N ASN A 198 27.53 33.33 -31.31
CA ASN A 198 27.27 33.67 -32.72
C ASN A 198 27.12 32.44 -33.64
N ILE A 199 26.48 31.38 -33.14
CA ILE A 199 26.24 30.16 -33.91
C ILE A 199 25.00 30.38 -34.79
N ARG A 200 25.11 30.21 -36.12
CA ARG A 200 23.97 30.28 -37.04
C ARG A 200 23.10 29.02 -36.93
N PHE A 201 21.78 29.19 -36.99
CA PHE A 201 20.84 28.09 -36.88
C PHE A 201 19.61 28.28 -37.76
N ASP A 202 19.06 27.15 -38.22
CA ASP A 202 17.83 27.08 -39.01
C ASP A 202 16.61 26.93 -38.10
N THR A 203 15.44 27.36 -38.58
CA THR A 203 14.16 27.20 -37.89
C THR A 203 13.85 25.74 -37.55
N ASN A 204 14.30 24.79 -38.39
CA ASN A 204 14.14 23.35 -38.16
C ASN A 204 14.89 22.85 -36.91
N PHE A 205 16.03 23.46 -36.59
CA PHE A 205 16.82 23.10 -35.41
C PHE A 205 16.02 23.31 -34.13
N PHE A 206 15.26 24.41 -34.06
CA PHE A 206 14.41 24.72 -32.91
C PHE A 206 13.29 23.71 -32.72
N ALA A 207 12.60 23.32 -33.80
CA ALA A 207 11.52 22.36 -33.75
C ALA A 207 12.01 20.99 -33.23
N ILE A 208 13.17 20.54 -33.69
CA ILE A 208 13.80 19.29 -33.24
C ILE A 208 14.20 19.39 -31.76
N ALA A 209 14.84 20.49 -31.35
CA ALA A 209 15.26 20.70 -29.97
C ALA A 209 14.07 20.75 -29.00
N ALA A 210 13.02 21.50 -29.33
CA ALA A 210 11.80 21.59 -28.53
C ALA A 210 11.10 20.22 -28.40
N CYS A 211 11.10 19.42 -29.47
CA CYS A 211 10.52 18.08 -29.42
C CYS A 211 11.32 17.13 -28.52
N ILE A 212 12.66 17.12 -28.65
CA ILE A 212 13.52 16.28 -27.80
C ILE A 212 13.43 16.69 -26.33
N LEU A 213 13.38 18.00 -26.04
CA LEU A 213 13.16 18.52 -24.69
C LEU A 213 11.79 18.14 -24.12
N SER A 214 10.76 18.07 -24.97
CA SER A 214 9.43 17.60 -24.57
C SER A 214 9.44 16.13 -24.13
N PHE A 215 10.20 15.27 -24.83
CA PHE A 215 10.42 13.89 -24.39
C PHE A 215 11.22 13.84 -23.10
N MET A 216 12.30 14.61 -23.00
CA MET A 216 13.08 14.68 -21.77
C MET A 216 12.17 15.05 -20.60
N ARG A 217 11.32 16.08 -20.72
CA ARG A 217 10.35 16.43 -19.66
C ARG A 217 9.50 15.24 -19.23
N LEU A 218 8.91 14.52 -20.18
CA LEU A 218 8.00 13.42 -19.90
C LEU A 218 8.70 12.27 -19.13
N TYR A 219 9.90 11.85 -19.57
CA TYR A 219 10.62 10.75 -18.91
C TYR A 219 11.37 11.17 -17.64
N VAL A 220 12.02 12.33 -17.69
CA VAL A 220 12.92 12.83 -16.64
C VAL A 220 12.12 13.43 -15.49
N ILE A 221 11.02 14.14 -15.77
CA ILE A 221 10.32 14.92 -14.75
C ILE A 221 9.03 14.23 -14.33
N GLU A 222 8.14 13.94 -15.29
CA GLU A 222 6.81 13.43 -14.97
C GLU A 222 6.86 11.98 -14.48
N TYR A 223 7.48 11.08 -15.25
CA TYR A 223 7.61 9.69 -14.83
C TYR A 223 8.51 9.51 -13.62
N PHE A 224 9.61 10.26 -13.49
CA PHE A 224 10.43 10.18 -12.28
C PHE A 224 9.64 10.55 -11.02
N SER A 225 8.83 11.63 -11.07
CA SER A 225 7.97 12.00 -9.96
C SER A 225 6.99 10.88 -9.61
N LEU A 226 6.23 10.39 -10.59
CA LEU A 226 5.27 9.31 -10.39
C LEU A 226 5.95 8.06 -9.81
N GLY A 227 7.12 7.69 -10.31
CA GLY A 227 7.92 6.57 -9.80
C GLY A 227 8.27 6.72 -8.32
N THR A 228 8.70 7.91 -7.88
CA THR A 228 8.96 8.14 -6.44
C THR A 228 7.70 8.02 -5.58
N GLN A 229 6.53 8.41 -6.09
CA GLN A 229 5.26 8.24 -5.37
C GLN A 229 4.91 6.75 -5.20
N PHE A 230 5.05 5.96 -6.26
CA PHE A 230 4.81 4.52 -6.21
C PHE A 230 5.77 3.82 -5.24
N ILE A 231 7.07 4.17 -5.28
CA ILE A 231 8.07 3.61 -4.35
C ILE A 231 7.72 3.95 -2.90
N SER A 232 7.29 5.19 -2.62
CA SER A 232 6.87 5.60 -1.28
C SER A 232 5.68 4.78 -0.77
N ASN A 233 4.63 4.65 -1.58
CA ASN A 233 3.45 3.86 -1.24
C ASN A 233 3.83 2.38 -1.00
N TYR A 234 4.70 1.84 -1.85
CA TYR A 234 5.21 0.49 -1.71
C TYR A 234 5.98 0.28 -0.41
N LEU A 235 6.95 1.14 -0.07
CA LEU A 235 7.74 1.00 1.16
C LEU A 235 6.86 1.08 2.41
N ALA A 236 5.86 1.97 2.42
CA ALA A 236 4.91 2.08 3.52
C ALA A 236 3.97 0.88 3.63
N ALA A 237 3.53 0.30 2.51
CA ALA A 237 2.71 -0.91 2.50
C ALA A 237 3.53 -2.12 2.93
N ARG A 238 4.73 -2.29 2.37
CA ARG A 238 5.67 -3.36 2.74
C ARG A 238 5.92 -3.36 4.25
N LYS A 239 6.31 -2.21 4.82
CA LYS A 239 6.60 -2.14 6.26
C LYS A 239 5.42 -2.59 7.13
N ARG A 240 4.19 -2.23 6.73
CA ARG A 240 2.97 -2.62 7.46
C ARG A 240 2.69 -4.12 7.35
N ILE A 241 2.78 -4.67 6.14
CA ILE A 241 2.58 -6.11 5.90
C ILE A 241 3.66 -6.92 6.63
N GLU A 242 4.92 -6.51 6.51
CA GLU A 242 6.06 -7.14 7.18
C GLU A 242 5.89 -7.11 8.71
N SER A 243 5.53 -5.95 9.28
CA SER A 243 5.29 -5.86 10.72
C SER A 243 4.11 -6.71 11.21
N PHE A 244 3.11 -6.95 10.36
CA PHE A 244 1.95 -7.78 10.71
C PHE A 244 2.28 -9.27 10.61
N LEU A 245 3.01 -9.68 9.56
CA LEU A 245 3.41 -11.07 9.36
C LEU A 245 4.47 -11.55 10.37
N LEU A 246 5.24 -10.63 10.95
CA LEU A 246 6.22 -10.92 12.00
C LEU A 246 5.62 -10.86 13.42
N LEU A 247 4.30 -10.72 13.56
CA LEU A 247 3.65 -10.84 14.87
C LEU A 247 3.74 -12.28 15.37
N ASP A 248 3.94 -12.44 16.68
CA ASP A 248 3.98 -13.75 17.34
C ASP A 248 2.66 -14.50 17.10
N GLU A 249 2.76 -15.75 16.64
CA GLU A 249 1.61 -16.63 16.48
C GLU A 249 1.22 -17.28 17.83
N CYS A 250 -0.06 -17.57 18.02
CA CYS A 250 -0.49 -18.35 19.18
C CYS A 250 -0.21 -19.84 18.95
N ASP A 251 0.73 -20.42 19.71
CA ASP A 251 1.06 -21.85 19.68
C ASP A 251 -0.16 -22.73 20.06
N ARG A 252 -0.91 -23.17 19.05
CA ARG A 252 -2.00 -24.14 19.22
C ARG A 252 -1.49 -25.58 19.29
N ASP A 253 -0.30 -25.85 18.75
CA ASP A 253 0.20 -27.22 18.50
C ASP A 253 0.70 -27.95 19.75
N ASN A 254 1.08 -27.23 20.82
CA ASN A 254 1.48 -27.86 22.08
C ASN A 254 0.34 -28.62 22.80
N ARG A 255 -0.90 -28.58 22.29
CA ARG A 255 -2.06 -29.24 22.90
C ARG A 255 -2.38 -30.61 22.31
N LEU A 256 -2.25 -30.78 21.00
CA LEU A 256 -2.57 -32.05 20.32
C LEU A 256 -1.55 -33.16 20.61
N LEU A 257 -0.34 -32.80 21.03
CA LEU A 257 0.69 -33.77 21.42
C LEU A 257 0.42 -34.45 22.76
N SER A 258 -0.44 -33.89 23.62
CA SER A 258 -0.77 -34.49 24.91
C SER A 258 -1.86 -35.56 24.86
N SER A 259 -2.66 -35.61 23.80
CA SER A 259 -3.73 -36.60 23.65
C SER A 259 -3.28 -37.89 22.94
N SER A 260 -2.14 -37.86 22.24
CA SER A 260 -1.61 -39.01 21.48
C SER A 260 -0.33 -39.64 22.08
N LEU A 261 0.31 -39.02 23.08
CA LEU A 261 1.57 -39.51 23.67
C LEU A 261 1.46 -39.86 25.17
N SER A 262 0.27 -40.19 25.66
CA SER A 262 0.05 -40.51 27.08
C SER A 262 0.43 -41.95 27.49
N GLN A 263 1.20 -42.71 26.69
CA GLN A 263 1.65 -44.05 27.10
C GLN A 263 3.16 -44.33 27.13
N ASP A 264 4.06 -43.53 26.54
CA ASP A 264 5.47 -43.98 26.41
C ASP A 264 6.61 -43.00 26.75
N LEU A 265 6.40 -41.86 27.41
CA LEU A 265 7.52 -40.94 27.72
C LEU A 265 7.55 -40.41 29.16
N GLU A 266 7.82 -41.32 30.10
CA GLU A 266 8.27 -41.00 31.47
C GLU A 266 9.81 -40.81 31.59
N MET A 267 10.56 -40.70 30.48
CA MET A 267 12.03 -40.80 30.52
C MET A 267 12.83 -39.65 29.89
N LEU A 268 12.27 -38.45 29.75
CA LEU A 268 13.06 -37.26 29.41
C LEU A 268 12.67 -36.05 30.27
N SER A 269 13.05 -36.13 31.55
CA SER A 269 13.35 -34.96 32.35
C SER A 269 14.47 -34.14 31.72
N SER A 270 14.43 -32.83 31.94
CA SER A 270 15.48 -31.83 31.69
C SER A 270 15.92 -31.65 30.24
N ASN A 271 15.19 -30.82 29.50
CA ASN A 271 15.84 -29.77 28.73
C ASN A 271 14.92 -28.53 28.70
N GLU A 272 15.44 -27.48 29.35
CA GLU A 272 14.87 -26.16 29.45
C GLU A 272 14.51 -25.62 28.06
N MET A 273 13.24 -25.30 27.82
CA MET A 273 12.88 -24.43 26.69
C MET A 273 12.89 -22.98 27.20
N LYS A 274 14.09 -22.44 27.43
CA LYS A 274 14.34 -21.00 27.50
C LYS A 274 14.42 -20.47 26.08
N MET A 275 13.27 -20.13 25.50
CA MET A 275 13.19 -19.11 24.45
C MET A 275 12.44 -17.93 25.06
N VAL A 276 13.17 -17.21 25.90
CA VAL A 276 12.70 -15.99 26.51
C VAL A 276 12.81 -14.91 25.44
N ASN A 277 11.68 -14.57 24.82
CA ASN A 277 11.58 -13.36 24.01
C ASN A 277 11.81 -12.14 24.94
N ASP A 278 12.77 -11.28 24.63
CA ASP A 278 13.14 -10.07 25.41
C ASP A 278 11.96 -9.12 25.71
N ASN A 279 10.86 -9.21 24.95
CA ASN A 279 9.64 -8.45 25.20
C ASN A 279 8.77 -9.03 26.33
N ILE A 280 8.90 -10.33 26.60
CA ILE A 280 8.15 -11.05 27.63
C ILE A 280 8.76 -10.80 29.01
N GLU A 281 10.09 -10.67 29.12
CA GLU A 281 10.78 -10.27 30.36
C GLU A 281 10.31 -8.92 30.90
N LYS A 282 10.01 -7.96 30.03
CA LYS A 282 9.46 -6.65 30.46
C LYS A 282 8.05 -6.75 31.04
N ASN A 283 7.23 -7.70 30.60
CA ASN A 283 5.92 -7.95 31.19
C ASN A 283 6.02 -8.73 32.50
N ILE A 284 6.98 -9.66 32.60
CA ILE A 284 7.30 -10.39 33.84
C ILE A 284 7.76 -9.43 34.96
N GLN A 285 8.52 -8.37 34.62
CA GLN A 285 8.95 -7.34 35.58
C GLN A 285 7.79 -6.50 36.15
N ASN A 286 6.63 -6.46 35.50
CA ASN A 286 5.46 -5.68 35.95
C ASN A 286 4.47 -6.47 36.84
N GLY A 287 4.72 -7.76 37.12
CA GLY A 287 4.14 -8.50 38.27
C GLY A 287 2.62 -8.75 38.31
N LEU A 288 1.85 -8.33 37.31
CA LEU A 288 0.39 -8.41 37.29
C LEU A 288 -0.11 -9.59 36.44
N PHE A 289 0.04 -10.80 36.95
CA PHE A 289 -0.67 -11.96 36.41
C PHE A 289 -2.13 -11.97 36.88
N ALA A 290 -3.06 -12.14 35.95
CA ALA A 290 -4.49 -12.26 36.25
C ALA A 290 -4.82 -13.55 37.04
N LEU A 291 -4.02 -14.60 36.85
CA LEU A 291 -4.15 -15.90 37.51
C LEU A 291 -2.81 -16.24 38.17
N LYS A 292 -2.84 -16.73 39.41
CA LYS A 292 -1.65 -17.13 40.16
C LYS A 292 -1.94 -18.43 40.91
N ASN A 293 -1.05 -19.42 40.78
CA ASN A 293 -1.06 -20.70 41.51
C ASN A 293 -2.44 -21.36 41.59
N ILE A 294 -3.06 -21.58 40.43
CA ILE A 294 -4.34 -22.29 40.35
C ILE A 294 -4.06 -23.78 40.20
N ILE A 295 -4.53 -24.57 41.16
CA ILE A 295 -4.46 -26.04 41.14
C ILE A 295 -5.88 -26.55 41.29
N PHE A 296 -6.37 -27.25 40.28
CA PHE A 296 -7.73 -27.75 40.21
C PHE A 296 -7.81 -28.92 39.25
N ASP A 297 -8.52 -29.98 39.65
CA ASP A 297 -8.82 -31.16 38.84
C ASP A 297 -10.33 -31.34 38.73
N ALA A 298 -10.80 -31.73 37.54
CA ALA A 298 -12.20 -31.98 37.21
C ALA A 298 -12.36 -33.37 36.59
N HIS A 299 -13.39 -34.11 36.99
CA HIS A 299 -13.70 -35.42 36.45
C HIS A 299 -14.91 -35.39 35.49
N PRO A 300 -15.04 -36.37 34.58
CA PRO A 300 -16.23 -36.49 33.74
C PRO A 300 -17.49 -36.56 34.59
N SER A 301 -18.55 -35.87 34.12
CA SER A 301 -19.85 -35.74 34.80
C SER A 301 -19.87 -34.82 36.04
N ASP A 302 -18.79 -34.10 36.34
CA ASP A 302 -18.80 -33.06 37.37
C ASP A 302 -19.50 -31.77 36.90
N LEU A 303 -20.30 -31.18 37.79
CA LEU A 303 -20.84 -29.84 37.63
C LEU A 303 -20.04 -28.86 38.50
N ILE A 304 -19.17 -28.07 37.88
CA ILE A 304 -18.27 -27.14 38.57
C ILE A 304 -18.78 -25.70 38.43
N CYS A 305 -18.83 -24.99 39.55
CA CYS A 305 -19.21 -23.58 39.59
C CYS A 305 -18.03 -22.71 40.04
N ILE A 306 -17.69 -21.68 39.25
CA ILE A 306 -16.62 -20.73 39.57
C ILE A 306 -17.25 -19.41 40.03
N ILE A 307 -17.06 -19.07 41.30
CA ILE A 307 -17.61 -17.86 41.92
C ILE A 307 -16.50 -16.92 42.40
N GLY A 308 -16.79 -15.62 42.47
CA GLY A 308 -15.87 -14.61 42.99
C GLY A 308 -16.28 -13.18 42.63
N PRO A 309 -15.58 -12.15 43.14
CA PRO A 309 -15.88 -10.75 42.85
C PRO A 309 -15.60 -10.35 41.39
N VAL A 310 -16.16 -9.23 40.93
CA VAL A 310 -15.87 -8.70 39.58
C VAL A 310 -14.37 -8.40 39.45
N GLY A 311 -13.74 -8.79 38.34
CA GLY A 311 -12.29 -8.63 38.13
C GLY A 311 -11.41 -9.71 38.77
N SER A 312 -11.97 -10.75 39.38
CA SER A 312 -11.19 -11.84 40.00
C SER A 312 -10.55 -12.84 39.02
N GLY A 313 -10.54 -12.56 37.71
CA GLY A 313 -9.92 -13.44 36.71
C GLY A 313 -10.76 -14.64 36.24
N LYS A 314 -12.06 -14.74 36.57
CA LYS A 314 -12.93 -15.86 36.14
C LYS A 314 -12.94 -16.07 34.62
N SER A 315 -13.18 -15.01 33.85
CA SER A 315 -13.18 -15.08 32.39
C SER A 315 -11.77 -15.41 31.86
N SER A 316 -10.72 -14.86 32.49
CA SER A 316 -9.34 -15.18 32.15
C SER A 316 -8.99 -16.64 32.39
N LEU A 317 -9.53 -17.27 33.44
CA LEU A 317 -9.36 -18.71 33.70
C LEU A 317 -9.96 -19.53 32.56
N LEU A 318 -11.20 -19.24 32.14
CA LEU A 318 -11.83 -19.92 31.00
C LEU A 318 -11.05 -19.70 29.71
N GLN A 319 -10.58 -18.49 29.44
CA GLN A 319 -9.76 -18.17 28.27
C GLN A 319 -8.37 -18.81 28.31
N THR A 320 -7.84 -19.12 29.49
CA THR A 320 -6.58 -19.86 29.63
C THR A 320 -6.82 -21.36 29.38
N LEU A 321 -7.98 -21.90 29.79
CA LEU A 321 -8.38 -23.28 29.49
C LEU A 321 -8.66 -23.47 27.99
N THR A 322 -9.43 -22.59 27.35
CA THR A 322 -9.57 -22.59 25.87
C THR A 322 -8.28 -22.18 25.17
N GLY A 323 -7.36 -21.61 25.94
CA GLY A 323 -6.03 -21.14 25.62
C GLY A 323 -5.97 -20.09 24.51
N GLU A 324 -6.91 -19.16 24.59
CA GLU A 324 -6.77 -17.81 24.01
C GLU A 324 -5.72 -16.98 24.77
N ILE A 325 -5.57 -17.22 26.08
CA ILE A 325 -4.54 -16.59 26.92
C ILE A 325 -3.41 -17.60 27.14
N ALA A 326 -2.18 -17.20 26.81
CA ALA A 326 -0.99 -17.97 27.12
C ALA A 326 -0.71 -17.98 28.64
N TYR A 327 -0.31 -19.14 29.16
CA TYR A 327 0.18 -19.29 30.53
C TYR A 327 1.72 -19.35 30.53
N PHE A 328 2.34 -18.94 31.64
CA PHE A 328 3.80 -18.85 31.76
C PHE A 328 4.41 -20.09 32.40
N ASP A 329 3.80 -20.57 33.48
CA ASP A 329 4.28 -21.70 34.28
C ASP A 329 3.10 -22.56 34.69
N GLY A 330 3.32 -23.87 34.76
CA GLY A 330 2.30 -24.88 35.02
C GLY A 330 1.99 -25.81 33.84
N LYS A 331 1.01 -26.68 34.02
CA LYS A 331 0.55 -27.65 33.01
C LYS A 331 -0.98 -27.67 32.99
N ILE A 332 -1.56 -27.58 31.80
CA ILE A 332 -3.01 -27.71 31.59
C ILE A 332 -3.24 -28.96 30.74
N ARG A 333 -4.06 -29.89 31.23
CA ARG A 333 -4.46 -31.11 30.51
C ARG A 333 -5.96 -31.06 30.29
N LEU A 334 -6.37 -31.11 29.01
CA LEU A 334 -7.78 -31.14 28.61
C LEU A 334 -8.02 -32.36 27.73
N HIS A 335 -9.08 -33.11 28.02
CA HIS A 335 -9.47 -34.29 27.27
C HIS A 335 -10.77 -34.03 26.48
N GLY A 336 -10.76 -34.38 25.20
CA GLY A 336 -11.94 -34.29 24.32
C GLY A 336 -12.20 -32.92 23.70
N SER A 337 -13.40 -32.77 23.14
CA SER A 337 -13.89 -31.50 22.56
C SER A 337 -14.58 -30.65 23.61
N TYR A 338 -14.36 -29.34 23.57
CA TYR A 338 -15.03 -28.38 24.46
C TYR A 338 -15.91 -27.40 23.67
N CYS A 339 -16.91 -26.84 24.35
CA CYS A 339 -17.74 -25.75 23.85
C CYS A 339 -17.45 -24.49 24.69
N TYR A 340 -17.31 -23.34 24.04
CA TYR A 340 -17.08 -22.07 24.70
C TYR A 340 -18.22 -21.10 24.39
N VAL A 341 -18.78 -20.49 25.43
CA VAL A 341 -19.79 -19.44 25.31
C VAL A 341 -19.17 -18.16 25.88
N PRO A 342 -18.90 -17.14 25.05
CA PRO A 342 -18.34 -15.88 25.52
C PRO A 342 -19.36 -15.09 26.35
N GLN A 343 -18.86 -14.20 27.21
CA GLN A 343 -19.68 -13.30 28.01
C GLN A 343 -20.49 -12.33 27.12
N GLU A 344 -19.88 -11.84 26.04
CA GLU A 344 -20.57 -11.06 24.99
C GLU A 344 -20.92 -11.99 23.83
N ALA A 345 -22.21 -12.14 23.55
CA ALA A 345 -22.69 -13.01 22.48
C ALA A 345 -22.22 -12.49 21.11
N TRP A 346 -21.57 -13.36 20.33
CA TRP A 346 -21.21 -13.07 18.95
C TRP A 346 -22.19 -13.76 17.99
N ILE A 347 -22.95 -12.97 17.25
CA ILE A 347 -23.96 -13.45 16.28
C ILE A 347 -23.43 -13.17 14.87
N PHE A 348 -23.38 -14.20 14.03
CA PHE A 348 -23.03 -14.09 12.62
C PHE A 348 -24.17 -13.45 11.84
N SER A 349 -23.82 -12.68 10.81
CA SER A 349 -24.75 -12.09 9.85
C SER A 349 -25.40 -13.16 8.96
N SER A 350 -26.31 -13.94 9.54
CA SER A 350 -26.99 -15.10 8.96
C SER A 350 -28.33 -15.34 9.67
N THR A 351 -29.08 -16.35 9.26
CA THR A 351 -30.35 -16.70 9.93
C THR A 351 -30.08 -17.17 11.37
N VAL A 352 -31.06 -16.99 12.26
CA VAL A 352 -30.98 -17.53 13.65
C VAL A 352 -30.73 -19.04 13.60
N LYS A 353 -31.39 -19.75 12.69
CA LYS A 353 -31.18 -21.19 12.44
C LYS A 353 -29.71 -21.51 12.14
N ASN A 354 -29.06 -20.75 11.26
CA ASN A 354 -27.67 -20.99 10.89
C ASN A 354 -26.68 -20.62 12.02
N ASN A 355 -26.99 -19.60 12.81
CA ASN A 355 -26.23 -19.28 14.02
C ASN A 355 -26.28 -20.41 15.06
N VAL A 356 -27.44 -21.07 15.21
CA VAL A 356 -27.59 -22.23 16.10
C VAL A 356 -26.91 -23.49 15.53
N LEU A 357 -27.03 -23.75 14.23
CA LEU A 357 -26.42 -24.92 13.60
C LEU A 357 -24.89 -24.83 13.50
N PHE A 358 -24.34 -23.62 13.37
CA PHE A 358 -22.91 -23.35 13.32
C PHE A 358 -22.15 -24.24 12.30
N GLY A 359 -22.74 -24.42 11.11
CA GLY A 359 -22.17 -25.22 10.02
C GLY A 359 -22.45 -26.74 10.10
N LYS A 360 -23.16 -27.23 11.11
CA LYS A 360 -23.61 -28.63 11.17
C LYS A 360 -24.87 -28.87 10.33
N GLU A 361 -25.07 -30.12 9.92
CA GLU A 361 -26.28 -30.55 9.21
C GLU A 361 -27.54 -30.36 10.07
N TYR A 362 -28.65 -30.00 9.41
CA TYR A 362 -29.91 -29.78 10.10
C TYR A 362 -30.58 -31.11 10.47
N ASN A 363 -30.63 -31.40 11.76
CA ASN A 363 -31.46 -32.48 12.31
C ASN A 363 -32.67 -31.88 13.02
N GLN A 364 -33.87 -32.12 12.49
CA GLN A 364 -35.11 -31.51 12.98
C GLN A 364 -35.43 -31.89 14.43
N ASN A 365 -35.25 -33.15 14.82
CA ASN A 365 -35.57 -33.62 16.17
C ASN A 365 -34.63 -33.01 17.21
N LEU A 366 -33.32 -33.02 16.92
CA LEU A 366 -32.31 -32.40 17.79
C LEU A 366 -32.54 -30.90 17.90
N PHE A 367 -32.76 -30.22 16.77
CA PHE A 367 -32.98 -28.79 16.74
C PHE A 367 -34.20 -28.38 17.56
N GLN A 368 -35.33 -29.07 17.39
CA GLN A 368 -36.55 -28.79 18.16
C GLN A 368 -36.33 -29.03 19.66
N SER A 369 -35.63 -30.11 20.03
CA SER A 369 -35.31 -30.38 21.44
C SER A 369 -34.45 -29.28 22.07
N VAL A 370 -33.44 -28.78 21.36
CA VAL A 370 -32.58 -27.68 21.83
C VAL A 370 -33.38 -26.39 21.97
N VAL A 371 -34.20 -26.03 20.98
CA VAL A 371 -35.06 -24.84 21.03
C VAL A 371 -35.97 -24.90 22.26
N ASN A 372 -36.66 -26.02 22.47
CA ASN A 372 -37.57 -26.22 23.61
C ASN A 372 -36.83 -26.13 24.97
N VAL A 373 -35.63 -26.72 25.09
CA VAL A 373 -34.84 -26.68 26.34
C VAL A 373 -34.30 -25.27 26.62
N THR A 374 -33.96 -24.51 25.57
CA THR A 374 -33.50 -23.11 25.68
C THR A 374 -34.64 -22.11 25.79
N ALA A 375 -35.90 -22.56 25.80
CA ALA A 375 -37.11 -21.75 25.85
C ALA A 375 -37.23 -20.69 24.72
N LEU A 376 -36.53 -20.89 23.60
CA LEU A 376 -36.54 -19.95 22.46
C LEU A 376 -37.86 -19.94 21.68
N ASP A 377 -38.70 -20.95 21.90
CA ASP A 377 -40.05 -21.17 21.37
C ASP A 377 -41.14 -20.31 22.06
N THR A 378 -40.85 -19.71 23.22
CA THR A 378 -41.81 -18.91 24.00
C THR A 378 -41.74 -17.40 23.76
N VAL A 379 -40.81 -16.94 22.92
CA VAL A 379 -40.65 -15.52 22.60
C VAL A 379 -41.53 -15.17 21.40
N GLY A 380 -42.77 -14.75 21.69
CA GLY A 380 -43.75 -14.23 20.73
C GLY A 380 -43.49 -12.79 20.32
#